data_AF-A0A8P4FX35-F1
#
_entry.id   AF-A0A8P4FX35-F1
#
_cell.length_a   1.000
_cell.length_b   1.000
_cell.length_c   1.000
_cell.angle_alpha   90.00
_cell.angle_beta   90.00
_cell.angle_gamma   90.00
#
_symmetry.space_group_name_H-M   'P 1'
#
loop_
_entity.id
_entity.type
_entity.pdbx_description
1 polymer ?
#
loop_
_entity_poly.entity_id
_entity_poly.type
_entity_poly.pdbx_seq_one_letter_code
_entity_poly.pdbx_strand_id
1 'polypeptide(L)'
;MTVVIGFEGSANKIGIGIIRDGEVLSNPRRTYITPPGQGFMPSDTARHHRAVILTVLKEALEQAGLKPADIDCVAYTKGPGMGAPLVTVALVARTVAQLWGKPLLGVNHCIGHIEMGRLITKANNPTVLYVSGGNTQVGVCPTVHHLHPQPFLKKILFKLYFSGFLYKTWAASMQ
;
A
#
# COMPACT_ATOMS: atom_id res chain seq x y z
N MET A 1 4.98 7.32 -19.32
CA MET A 1 4.11 6.47 -18.49
C MET A 1 4.92 6.07 -17.29
N THR A 2 4.39 6.20 -16.07
CA THR A 2 5.15 5.82 -14.87
C THR A 2 4.51 4.61 -14.20
N VAL A 3 5.31 3.58 -13.94
CA VAL A 3 4.92 2.36 -13.23
C VAL A 3 5.56 2.31 -11.86
N VAL A 4 4.72 2.13 -10.85
CA VAL A 4 5.15 2.06 -9.45
C VAL A 4 4.68 0.76 -8.84
N ILE A 5 5.59 0.09 -8.14
CA ILE A 5 5.27 -1.06 -7.30
C ILE A 5 5.24 -0.64 -5.83
N GLY A 6 4.18 -0.98 -5.10
CA GLY A 6 4.01 -0.68 -3.69
C GLY A 6 4.12 -1.94 -2.84
N PHE A 7 4.78 -1.85 -1.68
CA PHE A 7 4.82 -2.89 -0.63
C PHE A 7 4.15 -2.43 0.69
N GLU A 8 3.14 -3.16 1.18
CA GLU A 8 2.37 -2.82 2.38
C GLU A 8 2.25 -4.02 3.31
N GLY A 9 2.60 -3.81 4.57
CA GLY A 9 2.43 -4.80 5.62
C GLY A 9 2.57 -4.21 7.01
N SER A 10 1.95 -3.05 7.24
CA SER A 10 1.90 -2.37 8.54
C SER A 10 1.12 -3.16 9.59
N ALA A 11 0.17 -3.99 9.18
CA ALA A 11 -0.73 -4.75 10.05
C ALA A 11 -0.71 -6.25 9.69
N ASN A 12 -1.81 -6.98 9.94
CA ASN A 12 -1.94 -8.42 9.66
C ASN A 12 -2.17 -8.77 8.17
N LYS A 13 -2.23 -7.77 7.29
CA LYS A 13 -2.31 -7.99 5.83
C LYS A 13 -0.96 -7.67 5.22
N ILE A 14 -0.58 -8.45 4.20
CA ILE A 14 0.56 -8.20 3.33
C ILE A 14 0.03 -8.10 1.90
N GLY A 15 0.41 -7.04 1.20
CA GLY A 15 -0.03 -6.79 -0.17
C GLY A 15 1.02 -6.06 -0.98
N ILE A 16 1.09 -6.42 -2.25
CA ILE A 16 1.96 -5.78 -3.23
C ILE A 16 1.09 -5.34 -4.39
N GLY A 17 1.14 -4.06 -4.74
CA GLY A 17 0.31 -3.49 -5.79
C GLY A 17 1.16 -2.85 -6.88
N ILE A 18 0.68 -2.87 -8.11
CA ILE A 18 1.31 -2.20 -9.25
C ILE A 18 0.32 -1.22 -9.86
N ILE A 19 0.76 0.03 -10.01
CA ILE A 19 -0.05 1.11 -10.57
C ILE A 19 0.72 1.74 -11.74
N ARG A 20 0.00 2.02 -12.83
CA ARG A 20 0.50 2.75 -14.00
C ARG A 20 -0.36 3.98 -14.25
N ASP A 21 0.21 5.16 -14.11
CA ASP A 21 -0.46 6.45 -14.36
C ASP A 21 -1.80 6.68 -13.63
N GLY A 22 -2.09 5.91 -12.57
CA GLY A 22 -3.34 5.95 -11.79
C GLY A 22 -4.28 4.77 -12.05
N GLU A 23 -3.94 3.87 -12.95
CA GLU A 23 -4.65 2.60 -13.13
C GLU A 23 -3.98 1.49 -12.32
N VAL A 24 -4.79 0.71 -11.60
CA VAL A 24 -4.32 -0.44 -10.83
C VAL A 24 -4.19 -1.64 -11.78
N LEU A 25 -2.95 -2.08 -12.00
CA LEU A 25 -2.65 -3.23 -12.86
C LEU A 25 -2.67 -4.55 -12.07
N SER A 26 -2.27 -4.50 -10.80
CA SER A 26 -2.24 -5.67 -9.93
C SER A 26 -2.36 -5.28 -8.46
N ASN A 27 -2.95 -6.15 -7.62
CA ASN A 27 -3.10 -5.94 -6.18
C ASN A 27 -3.28 -7.26 -5.37
N PRO A 28 -2.40 -8.28 -5.50
CA PRO A 28 -2.49 -9.49 -4.69
C PRO A 28 -2.25 -9.19 -3.20
N ARG A 29 -2.96 -9.96 -2.38
CA ARG A 29 -3.03 -9.79 -0.92
C ARG A 29 -3.06 -11.14 -0.22
N ARG A 30 -2.45 -11.21 0.95
CA ARG A 30 -2.67 -12.28 1.94
C ARG A 30 -2.98 -11.67 3.30
N THR A 31 -3.80 -12.38 4.07
CA THR A 31 -4.22 -11.97 5.41
C THR A 31 -3.79 -13.04 6.39
N TYR A 32 -3.07 -12.64 7.44
CA TYR A 32 -2.82 -13.49 8.59
C TYR A 32 -4.09 -13.55 9.46
N ILE A 33 -4.63 -14.76 9.61
CA ILE A 33 -5.85 -15.04 10.37
C ILE A 33 -5.46 -15.87 11.59
N THR A 34 -5.81 -15.36 12.77
CA THR A 34 -5.61 -16.05 14.05
C THR A 34 -6.82 -16.92 14.39
N PRO A 35 -6.66 -17.92 15.28
CA PRO A 35 -7.78 -18.69 15.81
C PRO A 35 -8.82 -17.78 16.48
N PRO A 36 -10.11 -18.20 16.53
CA PRO A 36 -11.15 -17.45 17.21
C PRO A 36 -10.75 -17.08 18.65
N GLY A 37 -11.01 -15.82 19.05
CA GLY A 37 -10.68 -15.30 20.37
C GLY A 37 -9.25 -14.80 20.57
N GLN A 38 -8.39 -14.87 19.54
CA GLN A 38 -7.00 -14.42 19.64
C GLN A 38 -6.68 -13.24 18.71
N GLY A 39 -5.89 -12.28 19.20
CA GLY A 39 -5.31 -11.22 18.39
C GLY A 39 -4.01 -11.65 17.71
N PHE A 40 -3.65 -11.00 16.61
CA PHE A 40 -2.39 -11.26 15.90
C PHE A 40 -1.21 -10.58 16.62
N MET A 41 -0.20 -11.37 16.98
CA MET A 41 1.02 -10.85 17.58
C MET A 41 1.98 -10.30 16.51
N PRO A 42 2.78 -9.26 16.82
CA PRO A 42 3.73 -8.68 15.87
C PRO A 42 4.76 -9.69 15.33
N SER A 43 5.23 -10.60 16.19
CA SER A 43 6.19 -11.65 15.83
C SER A 43 5.63 -12.64 14.81
N ASP A 44 4.42 -13.14 15.05
CA ASP A 44 3.78 -14.14 14.19
C ASP A 44 3.31 -13.53 12.88
N THR A 45 2.84 -12.28 12.93
CA THR A 45 2.52 -11.51 11.72
C THR A 45 3.77 -11.30 10.86
N ALA A 46 4.91 -10.93 11.46
CA ALA A 46 6.16 -10.79 10.72
C ALA A 46 6.62 -12.12 10.10
N ARG A 47 6.44 -13.25 10.80
CA ARG A 47 6.72 -14.59 10.29
C ARG A 47 5.85 -14.92 9.08
N HIS A 48 4.55 -14.63 9.15
CA HIS A 48 3.63 -14.79 8.03
C HIS A 48 4.08 -13.97 6.82
N HIS A 49 4.40 -12.68 7.01
CA HIS A 49 4.85 -11.81 5.91
C HIS A 49 6.12 -12.34 5.25
N ARG A 50 7.12 -12.78 6.03
CA ARG A 50 8.36 -13.38 5.50
C ARG A 50 8.09 -14.61 4.63
N ALA A 51 7.13 -15.44 5.02
CA ALA A 51 6.81 -16.67 4.31
C ALA A 51 6.14 -16.42 2.94
N VAL A 52 5.39 -15.33 2.78
CA VAL A 52 4.54 -15.12 1.59
C VAL A 52 4.93 -13.92 0.72
N ILE A 53 5.73 -12.98 1.23
CA ILE A 53 5.99 -11.70 0.53
C ILE A 53 6.61 -11.87 -0.86
N LEU A 54 7.51 -12.84 -1.05
CA LEU A 54 8.13 -13.12 -2.35
C LEU A 54 7.13 -13.76 -3.33
N THR A 55 6.24 -14.61 -2.83
CA THR A 55 5.14 -15.19 -3.62
C THR A 55 4.19 -14.10 -4.08
N VAL A 56 3.79 -13.20 -3.19
CA VAL A 56 2.91 -12.06 -3.50
C VAL A 56 3.59 -11.10 -4.49
N LEU A 57 4.92 -10.91 -4.39
CA LEU A 57 5.69 -10.08 -5.33
C LEU A 57 5.66 -10.66 -6.74
N LYS A 58 5.90 -11.97 -6.85
CA LYS A 58 5.85 -12.70 -8.12
C LYS A 58 4.45 -12.62 -8.73
N GLU A 59 3.42 -12.91 -7.94
CA GLU A 59 2.02 -12.78 -8.36
C GLU A 59 1.69 -11.37 -8.85
N ALA A 60 2.24 -10.32 -8.20
CA ALA A 60 1.95 -8.95 -8.58
C ALA A 60 2.51 -8.62 -9.98
N LEU A 61 3.75 -9.02 -10.25
CA LEU A 61 4.39 -8.83 -11.55
C LEU A 61 3.70 -9.66 -12.64
N GLU A 62 3.33 -10.91 -12.34
CA GLU A 62 2.63 -11.80 -13.26
C GLU A 62 1.23 -11.26 -13.62
N GLN A 63 0.45 -10.82 -12.64
CA GLN A 63 -0.87 -10.23 -12.87
C GLN A 63 -0.80 -8.92 -13.67
N ALA A 64 0.21 -8.10 -13.43
CA ALA A 64 0.42 -6.87 -14.20
C ALA A 64 1.01 -7.13 -15.60
N GLY A 65 1.53 -8.33 -15.86
CA GLY A 65 2.24 -8.67 -17.10
C GLY A 65 3.54 -7.88 -17.30
N LEU A 66 4.20 -7.48 -16.20
CA LEU A 66 5.38 -6.61 -16.23
C LEU A 66 6.64 -7.32 -15.74
N LYS A 67 7.78 -6.90 -16.27
CA LYS A 67 9.11 -7.31 -15.81
C LYS A 67 9.66 -6.28 -14.83
N PRO A 68 10.63 -6.65 -13.97
CA PRO A 68 11.34 -5.71 -13.11
C PRO A 68 11.90 -4.47 -13.82
N ALA A 69 12.31 -4.61 -15.08
CA ALA A 69 12.83 -3.52 -15.89
C ALA A 69 11.79 -2.42 -16.15
N ASP A 70 10.50 -2.79 -16.25
CA ASP A 70 9.37 -1.91 -16.55
C ASP A 70 8.91 -1.08 -15.34
N ILE A 71 9.44 -1.38 -14.15
CA ILE A 71 9.14 -0.65 -12.91
C ILE A 71 10.02 0.59 -12.83
N ASP A 72 9.43 1.76 -12.62
CA ASP A 72 10.19 3.02 -12.50
C ASP A 72 10.52 3.38 -11.05
N CYS A 73 9.70 2.94 -10.10
CA CYS A 73 9.86 3.27 -8.69
C CYS A 73 9.32 2.16 -7.78
N VAL A 74 10.03 1.93 -6.66
CA VAL A 74 9.60 1.02 -5.59
C VAL A 74 9.14 1.86 -4.42
N ALA A 75 7.91 1.67 -3.97
CA ALA A 75 7.35 2.32 -2.80
C ALA A 75 7.07 1.30 -1.70
N TYR A 76 7.21 1.71 -0.44
CA TYR A 76 6.89 0.86 0.70
C TYR A 76 6.31 1.65 1.87
N THR A 77 5.53 0.98 2.71
CA THR A 77 4.96 1.60 3.90
C THR A 77 6.06 1.84 4.93
N LYS A 78 6.37 3.12 5.17
CA LYS A 78 7.32 3.56 6.21
C LYS A 78 6.69 3.54 7.61
N GLY A 79 5.37 3.71 7.68
CA GLY A 79 4.57 3.68 8.91
C GLY A 79 3.38 4.65 8.83
N PRO A 80 2.56 4.75 9.90
CA PRO A 80 2.61 3.97 11.14
C PRO A 80 2.24 2.48 10.94
N GLY A 81 2.51 1.64 11.96
CA GLY A 81 2.22 0.21 11.93
C GLY A 81 3.00 -0.60 12.98
N MET A 82 2.81 -1.92 12.97
CA MET A 82 3.57 -2.83 13.84
C MET A 82 5.04 -2.90 13.43
N GLY A 83 5.95 -2.74 14.39
CA GLY A 83 7.40 -2.65 14.10
C GLY A 83 7.97 -3.85 13.34
N ALA A 84 7.77 -5.08 13.83
CA ALA A 84 8.36 -6.27 13.22
C ALA A 84 7.86 -6.56 11.78
N PRO A 85 6.54 -6.43 11.48
CA PRO A 85 6.03 -6.47 10.11
C PRO A 85 6.59 -5.36 9.20
N LEU A 86 6.64 -4.11 9.69
CA LEU A 86 7.18 -2.98 8.91
C LEU A 86 8.64 -3.20 8.51
N VAL A 87 9.48 -3.67 9.44
CA VAL A 87 10.90 -3.98 9.15
C VAL A 87 11.02 -5.05 8.08
N THR A 88 10.18 -6.10 8.15
CA THR A 88 10.17 -7.19 7.16
C THR A 88 9.89 -6.66 5.75
N VAL A 89 8.85 -5.82 5.62
CA VAL A 89 8.46 -5.26 4.32
C VAL A 89 9.49 -4.26 3.81
N ALA A 90 10.01 -3.39 4.68
CA ALA A 90 11.02 -2.40 4.32
C ALA A 90 12.31 -3.05 3.82
N LEU A 91 12.71 -4.18 4.42
CA LEU A 91 13.90 -4.93 4.00
C LEU A 91 13.72 -5.48 2.58
N VAL A 92 12.60 -6.12 2.29
CA VAL A 92 12.33 -6.65 0.94
C VAL A 92 12.23 -5.52 -0.09
N ALA A 93 11.53 -4.44 0.20
CA ALA A 93 11.42 -3.31 -0.71
C ALA A 93 12.80 -2.67 -1.02
N ARG A 94 13.66 -2.52 -0.01
CA ARG A 94 15.04 -2.02 -0.19
C ARG A 94 15.86 -2.95 -1.07
N THR A 95 15.83 -4.25 -0.78
CA THR A 95 16.56 -5.26 -1.56
C THR A 95 16.10 -5.23 -3.02
N VAL A 96 14.78 -5.20 -3.26
CA VAL A 96 14.21 -5.14 -4.61
C VAL A 96 14.62 -3.85 -5.34
N ALA A 97 14.53 -2.70 -4.69
CA ALA A 97 14.97 -1.43 -5.26
C ALA A 97 16.45 -1.43 -5.65
N GLN A 98 17.31 -2.00 -4.79
CA GLN A 98 18.75 -2.13 -5.05
C GLN A 98 19.03 -3.10 -6.20
N LEU A 99 18.40 -4.27 -6.21
CA LEU A 99 18.58 -5.29 -7.26
C LEU A 99 18.13 -4.76 -8.63
N TRP A 100 17.07 -3.95 -8.69
CA TRP A 100 16.54 -3.42 -9.93
C TRP A 100 17.12 -2.05 -10.30
N GLY A 101 17.97 -1.47 -9.45
CA GLY A 101 18.53 -0.13 -9.66
C GLY A 101 17.46 0.98 -9.71
N LYS A 102 16.38 0.82 -8.93
CA LYS A 102 15.22 1.74 -8.96
C LYS A 102 15.18 2.61 -7.71
N PRO A 103 14.65 3.85 -7.81
CA PRO A 103 14.43 4.71 -6.65
C PRO A 103 13.47 4.05 -5.65
N LEU A 104 13.74 4.28 -4.36
CA LEU A 104 12.94 3.78 -3.25
C LEU A 104 12.21 4.94 -2.55
N LEU A 105 10.89 4.81 -2.38
CA LEU A 105 10.02 5.80 -1.77
C LEU A 105 9.35 5.26 -0.50
N GLY A 106 9.55 5.94 0.63
CA GLY A 106 8.83 5.65 1.87
C GLY A 106 7.49 6.38 1.92
N VAL A 107 6.39 5.64 2.09
CA VAL A 107 5.02 6.16 2.08
C VAL A 107 4.40 6.08 3.47
N ASN A 108 3.64 7.11 3.84
CA ASN A 108 2.84 7.08 5.07
C ASN A 108 1.55 6.27 4.85
N HIS A 109 1.28 5.33 5.74
CA HIS A 109 0.14 4.41 5.64
C HIS A 109 -1.21 5.14 5.57
N CYS A 110 -1.42 6.15 6.43
CA CYS A 110 -2.67 6.91 6.49
C CYS A 110 -2.88 7.76 5.22
N ILE A 111 -1.80 8.38 4.72
CA ILE A 111 -1.85 9.16 3.48
C ILE A 111 -2.17 8.25 2.29
N GLY A 112 -1.59 7.04 2.24
CA GLY A 112 -1.92 6.06 1.20
C GLY A 112 -3.42 5.74 1.13
N HIS A 113 -4.07 5.55 2.29
CA HIS A 113 -5.51 5.35 2.35
C HIS A 113 -6.32 6.53 1.79
N ILE A 114 -5.94 7.76 2.14
CA ILE A 114 -6.62 8.96 1.68
C ILE A 114 -6.49 9.11 0.16
N GLU A 115 -5.27 9.03 -0.36
CA GLU A 115 -4.98 9.31 -1.76
C GLU A 115 -5.60 8.27 -2.70
N MET A 116 -5.61 7.00 -2.31
CA MET A 116 -6.32 6.00 -3.10
C MET A 116 -7.84 6.18 -3.03
N GLY A 117 -8.37 6.54 -1.85
CA GLY A 117 -9.78 6.92 -1.72
C GLY A 117 -10.13 8.02 -2.71
N ARG A 118 -9.31 9.07 -2.80
CA ARG A 118 -9.45 10.16 -3.78
C ARG A 118 -9.35 9.67 -5.22
N LEU A 119 -8.39 8.80 -5.53
CA LEU A 119 -8.19 8.26 -6.88
C LEU A 119 -9.42 7.47 -7.38
N ILE A 120 -9.97 6.59 -6.54
CA ILE A 120 -11.11 5.73 -6.92
C ILE A 120 -12.41 6.53 -6.95
N THR A 121 -12.67 7.35 -5.94
CA THR A 121 -13.94 8.08 -5.79
C THR A 121 -13.97 9.39 -6.57
N LYS A 122 -12.82 9.86 -7.07
CA LYS A 122 -12.63 11.19 -7.66
C LYS A 122 -13.00 12.32 -6.70
N ALA A 123 -13.00 12.07 -5.39
CA ALA A 123 -13.30 13.07 -4.38
C ALA A 123 -12.26 14.20 -4.38
N ASN A 124 -12.73 15.45 -4.41
CA ASN A 124 -11.91 16.64 -4.33
C ASN A 124 -12.10 17.28 -2.95
N ASN A 125 -11.01 17.52 -2.21
CA ASN A 125 -11.03 18.10 -0.86
C ASN A 125 -11.94 17.38 0.17
N PRO A 126 -11.86 16.05 0.32
CA PRO A 126 -12.73 15.37 1.27
C PRO A 126 -12.33 15.66 2.72
N THR A 127 -13.34 15.79 3.58
CA THR A 127 -13.20 15.43 5.00
C THR A 127 -13.17 13.91 5.06
N VAL A 128 -12.10 13.34 5.59
CA VAL A 128 -11.86 11.90 5.62
C VAL A 128 -12.04 11.40 7.04
N LEU A 129 -12.93 10.42 7.17
CA LEU A 129 -12.99 9.55 8.34
C LEU A 129 -12.16 8.29 8.05
N TYR A 130 -11.01 8.16 8.73
CA TYR A 130 -10.16 6.97 8.62
C TYR A 130 -10.36 6.07 9.84
N VAL A 131 -11.00 4.93 9.62
CA VAL A 131 -11.30 3.94 10.66
C VAL A 131 -10.71 2.60 10.24
N SER A 132 -9.83 2.06 11.08
CA SER A 132 -9.18 0.77 10.93
C SER A 132 -9.01 0.12 12.31
N GLY A 133 -8.55 -1.13 12.35
CA GLY A 133 -8.28 -1.80 13.63
C GLY A 133 -7.18 -1.12 14.47
N GLY A 134 -6.32 -0.30 13.86
CA GLY A 134 -5.22 0.39 14.54
C GLY A 134 -5.33 1.93 14.57
N ASN A 135 -6.33 2.51 13.89
CA ASN A 135 -6.45 3.96 13.76
C ASN A 135 -7.93 4.38 13.66
N THR A 136 -8.30 5.42 14.41
CA THR A 136 -9.56 6.13 14.25
C THR A 136 -9.24 7.62 14.24
N GLN A 137 -9.35 8.26 13.08
CA GLN A 137 -8.94 9.65 12.88
C GLN A 137 -9.94 10.37 11.97
N VAL A 138 -10.23 11.62 12.30
CA VAL A 138 -10.94 12.57 11.42
C VAL A 138 -9.94 13.59 10.94
N GLY A 139 -9.81 13.73 9.63
CA GLY A 139 -8.87 14.67 9.02
C GLY A 139 -9.48 15.38 7.83
N VAL A 140 -8.96 16.56 7.52
CA VAL A 140 -9.27 17.27 6.28
C VAL A 140 -8.07 17.14 5.35
N CYS A 141 -8.31 16.73 4.11
CA CYS A 141 -7.27 16.65 3.09
C CYS A 141 -7.50 17.76 2.05
N PRO A 142 -7.00 18.99 2.29
CA PRO A 142 -7.08 20.05 1.30
C PRO A 142 -6.15 19.73 0.11
N THR A 143 -6.63 20.01 -1.10
CA THR A 143 -5.88 19.91 -2.35
C THR A 143 -4.77 20.94 -2.28
N VAL A 144 -3.54 20.47 -2.20
CA VAL A 144 -2.37 21.34 -2.05
C VAL A 144 -2.02 21.93 -3.41
N HIS A 145 -2.59 23.09 -3.74
CA HIS A 145 -2.22 23.84 -4.95
C HIS A 145 -0.81 24.47 -4.87
N HIS A 146 -0.24 24.64 -3.67
CA HIS A 146 1.01 25.38 -3.46
C HIS A 146 1.96 24.74 -2.42
N LEU A 147 2.76 23.77 -2.87
CA LEU A 147 4.05 23.43 -2.22
C LEU A 147 5.05 23.05 -3.32
N HIS A 148 5.96 23.96 -3.68
CA HIS A 148 7.18 23.83 -4.53
C HIS A 148 7.21 22.96 -5.82
N PRO A 149 8.00 23.34 -6.85
CA PRO A 149 8.00 22.72 -8.16
C PRO A 149 8.97 21.53 -8.17
N GLN A 150 8.47 20.35 -7.82
CA GLN A 150 9.05 19.08 -8.27
C GLN A 150 7.94 18.32 -9.02
N PRO A 151 7.70 18.65 -10.30
CA PRO A 151 6.51 18.23 -11.04
C PRO A 151 6.41 16.71 -11.25
N PHE A 152 7.53 15.98 -11.11
CA PHE A 152 7.62 14.54 -11.36
C PHE A 152 7.22 13.69 -10.15
N LEU A 153 7.71 14.05 -8.96
CA LEU A 153 7.45 13.30 -7.72
C LEU A 153 5.98 13.43 -7.27
N LYS A 154 5.30 14.56 -7.54
CA LYS A 154 3.89 14.78 -7.13
C LYS A 154 2.90 13.82 -7.80
N LYS A 155 3.11 13.40 -9.05
CA LYS A 155 2.19 12.46 -9.71
C LYS A 155 2.35 11.02 -9.21
N ILE A 156 3.51 10.69 -8.65
CA ILE A 156 3.92 9.35 -8.22
C ILE A 156 3.76 9.16 -6.71
N LEU A 157 4.05 10.19 -5.90
CA LEU A 157 3.84 10.17 -4.44
C LEU A 157 2.36 10.10 -4.03
N PHE A 158 1.46 10.61 -4.87
CA PHE A 158 0.04 10.82 -4.54
C PHE A 158 -0.89 9.74 -5.08
N LYS A 159 -0.37 8.62 -5.60
CA LYS A 159 -1.19 7.64 -6.35
C LYS A 159 -0.91 6.19 -5.97
N LEU A 160 -0.63 5.94 -4.69
CA LEU A 160 -0.44 4.58 -4.19
C LEU A 160 -1.49 4.26 -3.12
N TYR A 161 -2.06 3.06 -3.25
CA TYR A 161 -2.57 2.16 -2.20
C TYR A 161 -4.06 1.85 -2.06
N PHE A 162 -4.45 0.66 -2.56
CA PHE A 162 -5.60 -0.19 -2.14
C PHE A 162 -6.97 0.07 -2.79
N SER A 163 -7.32 -0.78 -3.78
CA SER A 163 -8.73 -1.08 -4.07
C SER A 163 -9.15 -2.35 -3.31
N GLY A 164 -10.36 -2.33 -2.72
CA GLY A 164 -11.09 -3.56 -2.42
C GLY A 164 -11.21 -3.99 -0.96
N PHE A 165 -11.46 -3.07 -0.01
CA PHE A 165 -12.08 -3.46 1.26
C PHE A 165 -13.26 -2.59 1.70
N LEU A 166 -13.25 -1.28 1.44
CA LEU A 166 -14.36 -0.42 1.87
C LEU A 166 -15.69 -0.67 1.13
N TYR A 167 -15.68 -1.17 -0.11
CA TYR A 167 -16.93 -1.44 -0.83
C TYR A 167 -17.56 -2.81 -0.52
N LYS A 168 -16.76 -3.87 -0.34
CA LYS A 168 -17.30 -5.23 -0.15
C LYS A 168 -17.68 -5.57 1.29
N THR A 169 -17.04 -4.99 2.29
CA THR A 169 -17.45 -5.26 3.69
C THR A 169 -18.63 -4.40 4.15
N TRP A 170 -18.77 -3.18 3.62
CA TRP A 170 -19.95 -2.36 3.91
C TRP A 170 -21.22 -2.90 3.22
N ALA A 171 -21.10 -3.40 1.99
CA ALA A 171 -22.21 -4.05 1.28
C ALA A 171 -22.59 -5.43 1.88
N ALA A 172 -21.63 -6.16 2.44
CA ALA A 172 -21.89 -7.46 3.09
C ALA A 172 -22.42 -7.33 4.53
N SER A 173 -22.32 -6.16 5.16
CA SER A 173 -22.95 -5.87 6.47
C SER A 173 -24.34 -5.25 6.35
N MET A 174 -24.84 -5.05 5.13
CA MET A 174 -26.20 -4.56 4.82
C MET A 174 -27.11 -5.61 4.17
N GLN A 175 -26.75 -6.90 4.30
CA GLN A 175 -27.62 -8.04 3.98
C GLN A 175 -27.72 -8.98 5.16
#